data_AF-A0A2K4L1F2-F1
#
_entry.id   AF-A0A2K4L1F2-F1
#
_cell.length_a   1.000
_cell.length_b   1.000
_cell.length_c   1.000
_cell.angle_alpha   90.00
_cell.angle_beta   90.00
_cell.angle_gamma   90.00
#
_symmetry.space_group_name_H-M   'P 1'
#
loop_
_entity.id
_entity.type
_entity.pdbx_description
1 polymer ?
#
loop_
_entity_poly.entity_id
_entity_poly.type
_entity_poly.pdbx_seq_one_letter_code
_entity_poly.pdbx_strand_id
1 'polypeptide(L)'
;MPPIYQDVQAPDPDGDFIGTKIIEWKNGDRQAAFDLAAFYEGKGQEDHARFWLNNAHATELQSHELLLGLAVKHTNPALAHEYFTRAFYLLQDCVEELHELYEKYDHVALGLSRASYVENSVLFASAVKKKQDLLLRTTILTGTRPVIFQTKPGPSSYDNAQWGGGSLFVMRWGGVDFAVTALHVIENLGANRKEFRLLLPESPVPLDMYGGISPSRDLPPDRDELDDIYAWHIKGYPESDDGFWAWNLELWSKPASDLSPGQQLYAAGYPDLDDRYDWENFKVNDIALIVTGVAAGILVDGVHVMDIEEVDHDLNLMSGGPVFAKFDDRFYYVGMILRGRSDARKINFLDSKYVINLLAKHNLAHKAQITPS
;
A
#
# COMPACT_ATOMS: atom_id res chain seq x y z
N MET A 1 3.49 -4.97 39.09
CA MET A 1 3.43 -4.25 37.80
C MET A 1 2.21 -3.35 37.85
N PRO A 2 2.32 -2.06 37.53
CA PRO A 2 1.15 -1.22 37.40
C PRO A 2 0.32 -1.67 36.19
N PRO A 3 -1.01 -1.49 36.20
CA PRO A 3 -1.88 -1.84 35.09
C PRO A 3 -1.54 -0.97 33.86
N ILE A 4 -1.22 -1.61 32.73
CA ILE A 4 -0.84 -0.98 31.45
C ILE A 4 -2.09 -0.73 30.59
N TYR A 5 -3.11 -0.17 31.21
CA TYR A 5 -4.22 0.48 30.52
C TYR A 5 -4.55 1.71 31.35
N GLN A 6 -3.72 2.74 31.22
CA GLN A 6 -4.10 4.08 31.63
C GLN A 6 -4.55 4.83 30.38
N ASP A 7 -5.85 5.09 30.38
CA ASP A 7 -6.61 6.09 29.64
C ASP A 7 -6.37 6.13 28.13
N VAL A 8 -7.33 5.56 27.40
CA VAL A 8 -7.69 6.00 26.04
C VAL A 8 -7.74 7.53 26.10
N GLN A 9 -6.75 8.19 25.49
CA GLN A 9 -6.79 9.65 25.36
C GLN A 9 -8.07 9.97 24.59
N ALA A 10 -8.87 10.89 25.12
CA ALA A 10 -10.10 11.28 24.45
C ALA A 10 -9.77 11.71 23.02
N PRO A 11 -10.56 11.29 22.00
CA PRO A 11 -10.29 11.59 20.60
C PRO A 11 -10.03 13.08 20.41
N ASP A 12 -9.04 13.44 19.58
CA ASP A 12 -8.83 14.84 19.16
C ASP A 12 -10.02 15.24 18.27
N PRO A 13 -11.04 15.91 18.82
CA PRO A 13 -12.29 16.12 18.12
C PRO A 13 -12.11 17.06 16.91
N ASP A 14 -11.04 17.86 16.93
CA ASP A 14 -10.71 18.78 15.85
C ASP A 14 -10.07 18.03 14.67
N GLY A 15 -9.13 17.12 14.92
CA GLY A 15 -8.48 16.30 13.89
C GLY A 15 -9.47 15.37 13.16
N ASP A 16 -10.27 14.64 13.93
CA ASP A 16 -11.34 13.76 13.42
C ASP A 16 -12.33 14.53 12.53
N PHE A 17 -12.74 15.72 12.97
CA PHE A 17 -13.64 16.59 12.23
C PHE A 17 -13.01 17.03 10.90
N ILE A 18 -11.77 17.52 10.93
CA ILE A 18 -11.08 18.00 9.72
C ILE A 18 -10.91 16.87 8.71
N GLY A 19 -10.37 15.72 9.14
CA GLY A 19 -10.12 14.57 8.27
C GLY A 19 -11.40 14.04 7.62
N THR A 20 -12.46 13.88 8.42
CA THR A 20 -13.79 13.46 7.94
C THR A 20 -14.31 14.43 6.89
N LYS A 21 -14.25 15.73 7.15
CA LYS A 21 -14.80 16.75 6.24
C LYS A 21 -14.00 16.89 4.95
N ILE A 22 -12.69 16.67 4.98
CA ILE A 22 -11.87 16.64 3.76
C ILE A 22 -12.27 15.45 2.88
N ILE A 23 -12.52 14.27 3.47
CA ILE A 23 -12.95 13.08 2.74
C ILE A 23 -14.35 13.29 2.15
N GLU A 24 -15.30 13.79 2.95
CA GLU A 24 -16.66 14.12 2.49
C GLU A 24 -16.62 15.12 1.32
N TRP A 25 -15.83 16.19 1.43
CA TRP A 25 -15.67 17.17 0.36
C TRP A 25 -15.07 16.56 -0.92
N LYS A 26 -14.03 15.73 -0.80
CA LYS A 26 -13.44 15.02 -1.95
C LYS A 26 -14.44 14.08 -2.63
N ASN A 27 -15.44 13.60 -1.90
CA ASN A 27 -16.55 12.81 -2.43
C ASN A 27 -17.69 13.67 -3.01
N GLY A 28 -17.49 14.99 -3.14
CA GLY A 28 -18.44 15.93 -3.72
C GLY A 28 -19.39 16.57 -2.71
N ASP A 29 -19.23 16.32 -1.39
CA ASP A 29 -20.05 17.00 -0.39
C ASP A 29 -19.58 18.45 -0.18
N ARG A 30 -20.28 19.36 -0.86
CA ARG A 30 -20.09 20.80 -0.70
C ARG A 30 -20.22 21.26 0.75
N GLN A 31 -21.14 20.67 1.51
CA GLN A 31 -21.39 21.10 2.89
C GLN A 31 -20.16 20.88 3.75
N ALA A 32 -19.39 19.82 3.49
CA ALA A 32 -18.17 19.54 4.22
C ALA A 32 -17.10 20.64 4.07
N ALA A 33 -16.99 21.28 2.90
CA ALA A 33 -16.11 22.43 2.72
C ALA A 33 -16.64 23.70 3.42
N PHE A 34 -17.96 23.91 3.50
CA PHE A 34 -18.52 24.98 4.32
C PHE A 34 -18.29 24.75 5.82
N ASP A 35 -18.43 23.50 6.27
CA ASP A 35 -18.19 23.10 7.64
C ASP A 35 -16.72 23.32 8.04
N LEU A 36 -15.77 23.00 7.14
CA LEU A 36 -14.34 23.33 7.31
C LEU A 36 -14.10 24.84 7.36
N ALA A 37 -14.75 25.61 6.49
CA ALA A 37 -14.63 27.07 6.50
C ALA A 37 -15.09 27.67 7.83
N ALA A 38 -16.25 27.24 8.33
CA ALA A 38 -16.80 27.67 9.61
C ALA A 38 -15.93 27.23 10.80
N PHE A 39 -15.35 26.03 10.74
CA PHE A 39 -14.41 25.54 11.75
C PHE A 39 -13.16 26.43 11.84
N TYR A 40 -12.52 26.71 10.71
CA TYR A 40 -11.31 27.55 10.69
C TYR A 40 -11.62 29.01 11.04
N GLU A 41 -12.79 29.53 10.67
CA GLU A 41 -13.26 30.85 11.11
C GLU A 41 -13.43 30.90 12.64
N GLY A 42 -14.04 29.88 13.23
CA GLY A 42 -14.19 29.76 14.69
C GLY A 42 -12.86 29.66 15.46
N LYS A 43 -11.77 29.27 14.79
CA LYS A 43 -10.41 29.21 15.34
C LYS A 43 -9.58 30.48 15.03
N GLY A 44 -10.15 31.48 14.36
CA GLY A 44 -9.46 32.71 13.97
C GLY A 44 -8.45 32.53 12.83
N GLN A 45 -8.59 31.47 12.02
CA GLN A 45 -7.71 31.16 10.89
C GLN A 45 -8.33 31.61 9.56
N GLU A 46 -8.42 32.94 9.36
CA GLU A 46 -9.16 33.55 8.24
C GLU A 46 -8.72 33.08 6.85
N ASP A 47 -7.42 32.84 6.64
CA ASP A 47 -6.91 32.37 5.34
C ASP A 47 -7.38 30.95 5.01
N HIS A 48 -7.44 30.07 6.02
CA HIS A 48 -7.94 28.70 5.86
C HIS A 48 -9.46 28.71 5.66
N ALA A 49 -10.19 29.55 6.38
CA ALA A 49 -11.62 29.74 6.18
C ALA A 49 -11.93 30.18 4.74
N ARG A 50 -11.18 31.16 4.21
CA ARG A 50 -11.35 31.64 2.83
C ARG A 50 -11.02 30.58 1.79
N PHE A 51 -9.97 29.80 2.01
CA PHE A 51 -9.60 28.67 1.14
C PHE A 51 -10.76 27.68 1.02
N TRP A 52 -11.33 27.26 2.15
CA TRP A 52 -12.42 26.29 2.17
C TRP A 52 -13.74 26.84 1.62
N LEU A 53 -14.02 28.13 1.82
CA LEU A 53 -15.18 28.79 1.21
C LEU A 53 -15.09 28.78 -0.33
N ASN A 54 -13.92 29.07 -0.88
CA ASN A 54 -13.68 29.01 -2.33
C ASN A 54 -13.87 27.58 -2.86
N ASN A 55 -13.37 26.58 -2.15
CA ASN A 55 -13.57 25.18 -2.50
C ASN A 55 -15.05 24.76 -2.46
N ALA A 56 -15.82 25.22 -1.47
CA ALA A 56 -17.25 24.95 -1.39
C ALA A 56 -18.02 25.50 -2.60
N HIS A 57 -17.66 26.70 -3.07
CA HIS A 57 -18.25 27.28 -4.28
C HIS A 57 -17.81 26.54 -5.55
N ALA A 58 -16.58 26.05 -5.60
CA ALA A 58 -16.07 25.27 -6.71
C ALA A 58 -16.78 23.91 -6.81
N THR A 59 -17.12 23.25 -5.70
CA THR A 59 -17.71 21.88 -5.67
C THR A 59 -19.05 21.74 -6.39
N GLU A 60 -19.92 22.77 -6.33
CA GLU A 60 -21.22 22.74 -7.00
C GLU A 60 -21.10 22.82 -8.53
N LEU A 61 -20.26 23.74 -9.01
CA LEU A 61 -19.93 23.86 -10.44
C LEU A 61 -19.10 22.69 -10.92
N GLN A 62 -18.24 22.15 -10.05
CA GLN A 62 -17.45 20.97 -10.32
C GLN A 62 -18.40 19.79 -10.63
N SER A 63 -19.20 19.36 -9.66
CA SER A 63 -20.07 18.19 -9.81
C SER A 63 -21.05 18.32 -11.00
N HIS A 64 -21.49 19.54 -11.33
CA HIS A 64 -22.44 19.77 -12.41
C HIS A 64 -21.90 19.40 -13.80
N GLU A 65 -20.69 19.86 -14.17
CA GLU A 65 -20.11 19.60 -15.51
C GLU A 65 -19.85 18.10 -15.73
N LEU A 66 -19.35 17.40 -14.70
CA LEU A 66 -19.14 15.95 -14.75
C LEU A 66 -20.46 15.20 -14.95
N LEU A 67 -21.50 15.54 -14.18
CA LEU A 67 -22.82 14.90 -14.29
C LEU A 67 -23.47 15.15 -15.65
N LEU A 68 -23.32 16.36 -16.21
CA LEU A 68 -23.79 16.67 -17.56
C LEU A 68 -23.05 15.85 -18.62
N GLY A 69 -21.73 15.73 -18.51
CA GLY A 69 -20.90 14.89 -19.38
C GLY A 69 -21.35 13.42 -19.34
N LEU A 70 -21.55 12.86 -18.15
CA LEU A 70 -22.03 11.49 -17.95
C LEU A 70 -23.42 11.27 -18.58
N ALA A 71 -24.33 12.23 -18.43
CA ALA A 71 -25.69 12.12 -18.97
C ALA A 71 -25.74 12.06 -20.52
N VAL A 72 -24.75 12.67 -21.19
CA VAL A 72 -24.74 12.78 -22.66
C VAL A 72 -23.62 11.98 -23.33
N LYS A 73 -22.73 11.32 -22.57
CA LYS A 73 -21.56 10.56 -23.05
C LYS A 73 -21.86 9.60 -24.21
N HIS A 74 -23.02 8.96 -24.19
CA HIS A 74 -23.40 7.96 -25.20
C HIS A 74 -24.28 8.50 -26.32
N THR A 75 -24.84 9.70 -26.18
CA THR A 75 -25.80 10.28 -27.12
C THR A 75 -25.25 11.49 -27.87
N ASN A 76 -24.36 12.27 -27.25
CA ASN A 76 -23.69 13.41 -27.85
C ASN A 76 -22.21 13.49 -27.39
N PRO A 77 -21.31 12.76 -28.05
CA PRO A 77 -19.92 12.62 -27.60
C PRO A 77 -19.11 13.93 -27.69
N ALA A 78 -19.40 14.82 -28.63
CA ALA A 78 -18.79 16.15 -28.70
C ALA A 78 -19.16 17.00 -27.47
N LEU A 79 -20.44 17.02 -27.11
CA LEU A 79 -20.90 17.77 -25.94
C LEU A 79 -20.39 17.15 -24.63
N ALA A 80 -20.33 15.82 -24.55
CA ALA A 80 -19.72 15.13 -23.41
C ALA A 80 -18.24 15.45 -23.27
N HIS A 81 -17.51 15.49 -24.39
CA HIS A 81 -16.09 15.87 -24.41
C HIS A 81 -15.88 17.30 -23.88
N GLU A 82 -16.73 18.25 -24.29
CA GLU A 82 -16.69 19.63 -23.80
C GLU A 82 -16.90 19.69 -22.27
N TYR A 83 -17.95 19.01 -21.77
CA TYR A 83 -18.26 18.97 -20.34
C TYR A 83 -17.15 18.31 -19.51
N PHE A 84 -16.63 17.16 -19.93
CA PHE A 84 -15.53 16.53 -19.20
C PHE A 84 -14.24 17.34 -19.27
N THR A 85 -13.95 18.01 -20.39
CA THR A 85 -12.77 18.88 -20.49
C THR A 85 -12.87 20.06 -19.52
N ARG A 86 -14.06 20.68 -19.40
CA ARG A 86 -14.33 21.71 -18.38
C ARG A 86 -14.19 21.14 -16.96
N ALA A 87 -14.76 19.97 -16.70
CA ALA A 87 -14.63 19.29 -15.41
C ALA A 87 -13.15 19.03 -15.04
N PHE A 88 -12.35 18.57 -16.00
CA PHE A 88 -10.91 18.35 -15.85
C PHE A 88 -10.16 19.64 -15.50
N TYR A 89 -10.42 20.75 -16.19
CA TYR A 89 -9.83 22.05 -15.85
C TYR A 89 -10.28 22.61 -14.50
N LEU A 90 -11.43 22.15 -13.99
CA LEU A 90 -11.91 22.40 -12.64
C LEU A 90 -11.37 21.38 -11.61
N LEU A 91 -10.36 20.59 -11.98
CA LEU A 91 -9.67 19.60 -11.15
C LEU A 91 -10.54 18.42 -10.69
N GLN A 92 -11.54 18.04 -11.48
CA GLN A 92 -12.29 16.82 -11.22
C GLN A 92 -11.67 15.60 -11.87
N ASP A 93 -11.83 14.48 -11.17
CA ASP A 93 -11.44 13.18 -11.68
C ASP A 93 -12.43 12.70 -12.74
N CYS A 94 -12.11 12.99 -14.00
CA CYS A 94 -12.86 12.57 -15.19
C CYS A 94 -11.94 12.03 -16.30
N VAL A 95 -10.71 11.65 -15.91
CA VAL A 95 -9.65 11.25 -16.81
C VAL A 95 -9.99 9.95 -17.55
N GLU A 96 -10.68 9.03 -16.88
CA GLU A 96 -11.14 7.77 -17.46
C GLU A 96 -12.25 7.99 -18.49
N GLU A 97 -13.20 8.88 -18.18
CA GLU A 97 -14.29 9.25 -19.07
C GLU A 97 -13.78 9.93 -20.33
N LEU A 98 -12.81 10.84 -20.20
CA LEU A 98 -12.14 11.48 -21.33
C LEU A 98 -11.40 10.43 -22.17
N HIS A 99 -10.61 9.57 -21.56
CA HIS A 99 -9.89 8.52 -22.27
C HIS A 99 -10.84 7.60 -23.06
N GLU A 100 -11.95 7.15 -22.46
CA GLU A 100 -12.94 6.31 -23.13
C GLU A 100 -13.56 7.01 -24.35
N LEU A 101 -13.82 8.32 -24.28
CA LEU A 101 -14.29 9.07 -25.43
C LEU A 101 -13.27 9.04 -26.59
N TYR A 102 -11.98 9.20 -26.29
CA TYR A 102 -10.92 9.14 -27.30
C TYR A 102 -10.72 7.74 -27.89
N GLU A 103 -10.93 6.66 -27.11
CA GLU A 103 -10.86 5.29 -27.63
C GLU A 103 -12.03 4.96 -28.57
N LYS A 104 -13.22 5.50 -28.27
CA LYS A 104 -14.47 5.10 -28.94
C LYS A 104 -14.84 5.97 -30.14
N TYR A 105 -14.46 7.24 -30.13
CA TYR A 105 -14.90 8.21 -31.13
C TYR A 105 -13.71 8.86 -31.84
N ASP A 106 -13.90 9.23 -33.10
CA ASP A 106 -12.89 9.96 -33.86
C ASP A 106 -12.95 11.48 -33.61
N HIS A 107 -11.96 12.21 -34.14
CA HIS A 107 -11.89 13.65 -34.02
C HIS A 107 -13.14 14.42 -34.49
N VAL A 108 -13.86 13.93 -35.51
CA VAL A 108 -15.06 14.61 -36.02
C VAL A 108 -16.22 14.43 -35.06
N ALA A 109 -16.41 13.20 -34.55
CA ALA A 109 -17.45 12.88 -33.57
C ALA A 109 -17.26 13.64 -32.24
N LEU A 110 -16.01 13.94 -31.87
CA LEU A 110 -15.69 14.75 -30.69
C LEU A 110 -15.70 16.27 -30.97
N GLY A 111 -15.91 16.71 -32.21
CA GLY A 111 -15.90 18.13 -32.56
C GLY A 111 -14.52 18.79 -32.51
N LEU A 112 -13.45 18.01 -32.71
CA LEU A 112 -12.06 18.43 -32.56
C LEU A 112 -11.33 18.48 -33.90
N SER A 113 -10.27 19.30 -33.94
CA SER A 113 -9.26 19.18 -34.99
C SER A 113 -8.49 17.86 -34.84
N ARG A 114 -7.98 17.30 -35.95
CA ARG A 114 -7.15 16.08 -35.90
C ARG A 114 -5.92 16.25 -35.02
N ALA A 115 -5.29 17.43 -35.03
CA ALA A 115 -4.12 17.71 -34.20
C ALA A 115 -4.45 17.68 -32.70
N SER A 116 -5.50 18.39 -32.30
CA SER A 116 -5.98 18.42 -30.91
C SER A 116 -6.41 17.03 -30.43
N TYR A 117 -7.05 16.25 -31.31
CA TYR A 117 -7.45 14.89 -30.98
C TYR A 117 -6.24 14.00 -30.65
N VAL A 118 -5.20 14.03 -31.48
CA VAL A 118 -3.99 13.21 -31.27
C VAL A 118 -3.28 13.63 -29.98
N GLU A 119 -3.10 14.92 -29.75
CA GLU A 119 -2.45 15.45 -28.55
C GLU A 119 -3.21 15.04 -27.27
N ASN A 120 -4.52 15.29 -27.24
CA ASN A 120 -5.34 14.98 -26.06
C ASN A 120 -5.49 13.46 -25.83
N SER A 121 -5.60 12.66 -26.89
CA SER A 121 -5.67 11.19 -26.78
C SER A 121 -4.43 10.65 -26.08
N VAL A 122 -3.24 11.12 -26.46
CA VAL A 122 -1.97 10.72 -25.81
C VAL A 122 -1.91 11.22 -24.37
N LEU A 123 -2.33 12.47 -24.11
CA LEU A 123 -2.35 13.04 -22.77
C LEU A 123 -3.23 12.21 -21.82
N PHE A 124 -4.48 11.93 -22.19
CA PHE A 124 -5.42 11.22 -21.33
C PHE A 124 -5.10 9.74 -21.19
N ALA A 125 -4.59 9.07 -22.24
CA ALA A 125 -4.06 7.72 -22.12
C ALA A 125 -2.89 7.66 -21.13
N SER A 126 -1.97 8.62 -21.19
CA SER A 126 -0.87 8.72 -20.21
C SER A 126 -1.38 9.02 -18.81
N ALA A 127 -2.41 9.85 -18.65
CA ALA A 127 -2.97 10.22 -17.36
C ALA A 127 -3.71 9.03 -16.70
N VAL A 128 -4.50 8.26 -17.45
CA VAL A 128 -5.11 7.01 -16.96
C VAL A 128 -4.03 6.03 -16.49
N LYS A 129 -2.97 5.83 -17.30
CA LYS A 129 -1.87 4.94 -16.91
C LYS A 129 -1.20 5.38 -15.61
N LYS A 130 -0.94 6.69 -15.44
CA LYS A 130 -0.37 7.24 -14.20
C LYS A 130 -1.31 7.09 -13.01
N LYS A 131 -2.61 7.32 -13.20
CA LYS A 131 -3.64 7.13 -12.16
C LYS A 131 -3.70 5.67 -11.71
N GLN A 132 -3.69 4.73 -12.66
CA GLN A 132 -3.69 3.30 -12.36
C GLN A 132 -2.39 2.85 -11.66
N ASP A 133 -1.22 3.33 -12.10
CA ASP A 133 0.05 3.04 -11.41
C ASP A 133 0.07 3.61 -9.99
N LEU A 134 -0.41 4.83 -9.80
CA LEU A 134 -0.54 5.44 -8.48
C LEU A 134 -1.46 4.61 -7.60
N LEU A 135 -2.67 4.26 -8.07
CA LEU A 135 -3.61 3.43 -7.32
C LEU A 135 -3.00 2.07 -6.95
N LEU A 136 -2.30 1.44 -7.89
CA LEU A 136 -1.62 0.17 -7.67
C LEU A 136 -0.56 0.32 -6.57
N ARG A 137 0.31 1.33 -6.68
CA ARG A 137 1.36 1.60 -5.70
C ARG A 137 0.80 1.93 -4.33
N THR A 138 -0.17 2.84 -4.24
CA THR A 138 -0.80 3.22 -2.97
C THR A 138 -1.54 2.05 -2.35
N THR A 139 -2.08 1.13 -3.15
CA THR A 139 -2.75 -0.06 -2.59
C THR A 139 -1.73 -1.09 -2.15
N ILE A 140 -0.86 -1.55 -3.04
CA ILE A 140 0.02 -2.71 -2.81
C ILE A 140 1.22 -2.39 -1.92
N LEU A 141 1.84 -1.21 -2.10
CA LEU A 141 3.02 -0.83 -1.31
C LEU A 141 2.64 -0.29 0.06
N THR A 142 1.34 -0.10 0.33
CA THR A 142 0.85 0.15 1.67
C THR A 142 1.31 -0.96 2.59
N GLY A 143 2.06 -0.59 3.63
CA GLY A 143 2.66 -1.50 4.61
C GLY A 143 3.85 -2.33 4.11
N THR A 144 4.22 -2.34 2.83
CA THR A 144 5.42 -3.04 2.35
C THR A 144 6.66 -2.19 2.65
N ARG A 145 7.70 -2.75 3.29
CA ARG A 145 8.92 -2.03 3.68
C ARG A 145 10.17 -2.87 3.44
N PRO A 146 11.36 -2.27 3.35
CA PRO A 146 12.59 -3.04 3.40
C PRO A 146 12.85 -3.54 4.82
N VAL A 147 13.58 -4.65 4.95
CA VAL A 147 14.13 -5.08 6.24
C VAL A 147 15.39 -4.26 6.53
N ILE A 148 15.31 -3.39 7.54
CA ILE A 148 16.41 -2.52 7.97
C ILE A 148 16.85 -2.89 9.39
N PHE A 149 18.16 -2.93 9.57
CA PHE A 149 18.83 -3.10 10.85
C PHE A 149 19.71 -1.88 11.16
N GLN A 150 19.80 -1.57 12.44
CA GLN A 150 20.57 -0.45 12.95
C GLN A 150 20.94 -0.71 14.41
N THR A 151 22.22 -0.62 14.76
CA THR A 151 22.73 -0.99 16.10
C THR A 151 22.00 -0.26 17.23
N LYS A 152 21.70 1.03 17.02
CA LYS A 152 20.97 1.88 17.97
C LYS A 152 19.72 2.49 17.28
N PRO A 153 18.62 2.68 18.02
CA PRO A 153 17.51 3.49 17.52
C PRO A 153 17.96 4.94 17.30
N GLY A 154 17.51 5.57 16.22
CA GLY A 154 17.82 6.98 15.91
C GLY A 154 18.28 7.20 14.47
N PRO A 155 18.72 8.43 14.14
CA PRO A 155 19.16 8.77 12.79
C PRO A 155 20.38 7.93 12.38
N SER A 156 20.53 7.76 11.07
CA SER A 156 21.72 7.14 10.49
C SER A 156 22.94 8.05 10.63
N SER A 157 24.08 7.43 10.86
CA SER A 157 25.39 8.07 10.97
C SER A 157 26.48 7.04 10.67
N TYR A 158 27.73 7.49 10.56
CA TYR A 158 28.87 6.60 10.38
C TYR A 158 28.97 5.50 11.45
N ASP A 159 28.63 5.81 12.71
CA ASP A 159 28.64 4.88 13.85
C ASP A 159 27.30 4.17 14.09
N ASN A 160 26.27 4.47 13.29
CA ASN A 160 24.93 3.90 13.36
C ASN A 160 24.30 3.73 11.97
N ALA A 161 25.08 3.18 11.03
CA ALA A 161 24.67 3.01 9.64
C ALA A 161 23.48 2.05 9.53
N GLN A 162 22.57 2.36 8.61
CA GLN A 162 21.53 1.43 8.21
C GLN A 162 22.12 0.36 7.32
N TRP A 163 21.70 -0.87 7.55
CA TRP A 163 22.06 -2.01 6.74
C TRP A 163 20.91 -3.01 6.76
N GLY A 164 21.03 -4.08 5.99
CA GLY A 164 19.97 -5.09 5.84
C GLY A 164 19.65 -5.34 4.39
N GLY A 165 18.70 -6.22 4.16
CA GLY A 165 18.34 -6.74 2.85
C GLY A 165 17.09 -7.59 3.03
N GLY A 166 16.26 -7.68 2.00
CA GLY A 166 14.98 -8.34 2.08
C GLY A 166 13.82 -7.36 2.20
N SER A 167 12.63 -7.92 2.08
CA SER A 167 11.37 -7.21 2.12
C SER A 167 10.54 -7.68 3.31
N LEU A 168 9.67 -6.82 3.80
CA LEU A 168 8.68 -7.14 4.81
C LEU A 168 7.37 -6.45 4.46
N PHE A 169 6.31 -6.85 5.15
CA PHE A 169 5.03 -6.17 5.08
C PHE A 169 4.38 -6.09 6.44
N VAL A 170 3.67 -4.99 6.66
CA VAL A 170 2.97 -4.70 7.89
C VAL A 170 1.51 -5.08 7.75
N MET A 171 0.99 -5.77 8.75
CA MET A 171 -0.36 -6.29 8.75
C MET A 171 -1.01 -6.27 10.13
N ARG A 172 -2.34 -6.28 10.15
CA ARG A 172 -3.16 -6.46 11.33
C ARG A 172 -3.87 -7.81 11.30
N TRP A 173 -3.80 -8.52 12.42
CA TRP A 173 -4.54 -9.77 12.64
C TRP A 173 -5.02 -9.87 14.08
N GLY A 174 -6.33 -10.07 14.29
CA GLY A 174 -6.91 -10.16 15.63
C GLY A 174 -6.68 -8.92 16.50
N GLY A 175 -6.68 -7.73 15.88
CA GLY A 175 -6.43 -6.44 16.55
C GLY A 175 -4.97 -6.14 16.88
N VAL A 176 -4.02 -6.93 16.35
CA VAL A 176 -2.59 -6.81 16.64
C VAL A 176 -1.80 -6.56 15.36
N ASP A 177 -0.85 -5.61 15.41
CA ASP A 177 -0.02 -5.24 14.26
C ASP A 177 1.33 -5.98 14.28
N PHE A 178 1.69 -6.52 13.11
CA PHE A 178 2.90 -7.29 12.88
C PHE A 178 3.67 -6.78 11.68
N ALA A 179 5.00 -6.81 11.76
CA ALA A 179 5.88 -6.74 10.59
C ALA A 179 6.32 -8.17 10.25
N VAL A 180 5.99 -8.65 9.06
CA VAL A 180 6.23 -10.04 8.63
C VAL A 180 7.25 -10.08 7.51
N THR A 181 8.18 -11.02 7.57
CA THR A 181 9.20 -11.28 6.55
C THR A 181 9.51 -12.78 6.49
N ALA A 182 10.35 -13.18 5.54
CA ALA A 182 10.89 -14.53 5.49
C ALA A 182 12.02 -14.70 6.53
N LEU A 183 12.04 -15.80 7.26
CA LEU A 183 12.99 -16.02 8.35
C LEU A 183 14.44 -15.99 7.87
N HIS A 184 14.72 -16.60 6.71
CA HIS A 184 16.08 -16.64 6.14
C HIS A 184 16.65 -15.26 5.85
N VAL A 185 15.82 -14.23 5.67
CA VAL A 185 16.28 -12.84 5.44
C VAL A 185 17.11 -12.37 6.63
N ILE A 186 16.66 -12.64 7.85
CA ILE A 186 17.33 -12.25 9.08
C ILE A 186 18.57 -13.15 9.30
N GLU A 187 18.41 -14.45 9.06
CA GLU A 187 19.43 -15.45 9.39
C GLU A 187 20.65 -15.37 8.45
N ASN A 188 20.42 -15.20 7.15
CA ASN A 188 21.52 -15.10 6.17
C ASN A 188 22.38 -13.86 6.40
N LEU A 189 21.79 -12.81 6.99
CA LEU A 189 22.49 -11.58 7.35
C LEU A 189 23.23 -11.69 8.69
N GLY A 190 23.03 -12.77 9.46
CA GLY A 190 23.57 -12.89 10.82
C GLY A 190 23.07 -11.80 11.76
N ALA A 191 21.93 -11.19 11.45
CA ALA A 191 21.45 -9.99 12.12
C ALA A 191 20.89 -10.30 13.51
N ASN A 192 21.18 -9.41 14.47
CA ASN A 192 20.54 -9.44 15.76
C ASN A 192 19.10 -8.93 15.61
N ARG A 193 18.12 -9.77 15.91
CA ARG A 193 16.67 -9.45 15.79
C ARG A 193 16.25 -8.18 16.56
N LYS A 194 17.01 -7.78 17.59
CA LYS A 194 16.78 -6.54 18.37
C LYS A 194 17.25 -5.25 17.67
N GLU A 195 18.08 -5.39 16.64
CA GLU A 195 18.58 -4.27 15.84
C GLU A 195 17.63 -3.92 14.70
N PHE A 196 16.57 -4.72 14.49
CA PHE A 196 15.54 -4.41 13.49
C PHE A 196 14.90 -3.05 13.76
N ARG A 197 14.70 -2.27 12.69
CA ARG A 197 14.07 -0.95 12.72
C ARG A 197 12.97 -0.92 11.67
N LEU A 198 11.74 -0.73 12.12
CA LEU A 198 10.63 -0.41 11.25
C LEU A 198 10.53 1.11 11.14
N LEU A 199 10.97 1.67 10.02
CA LEU A 199 10.89 3.10 9.75
C LEU A 199 9.54 3.42 9.09
N LEU A 200 8.99 4.57 9.46
CA LEU A 200 7.78 5.08 8.82
C LEU A 200 8.18 5.99 7.65
N PRO A 201 7.39 6.02 6.56
CA PRO A 201 7.71 6.85 5.40
C PRO A 201 7.94 8.33 5.76
N GLU A 202 7.23 8.83 6.75
CA GLU A 202 7.26 10.25 7.15
C GLU A 202 8.01 10.51 8.46
N SER A 203 8.51 9.47 9.13
CA SER A 203 9.20 9.63 10.41
C SER A 203 10.53 8.88 10.44
N PRO A 204 11.63 9.57 10.79
CA PRO A 204 12.94 8.92 10.98
C PRO A 204 12.99 8.12 12.29
N VAL A 205 11.94 8.14 13.12
CA VAL A 205 11.89 7.42 14.39
C VAL A 205 11.37 6.01 14.14
N PRO A 206 12.17 4.98 14.44
CA PRO A 206 11.73 3.59 14.30
C PRO A 206 10.63 3.27 15.31
N LEU A 207 9.66 2.45 14.90
CA LEU A 207 8.66 1.92 15.82
C LEU A 207 9.29 0.95 16.83
N ASP A 208 8.76 1.00 18.06
CA ASP A 208 9.11 0.04 19.10
C ASP A 208 8.56 -1.36 18.75
N MET A 209 9.35 -2.39 19.03
CA MET A 209 8.98 -3.79 18.81
C MET A 209 9.03 -4.57 20.14
N TYR A 210 8.03 -5.42 20.40
CA TYR A 210 7.96 -6.22 21.63
C TYR A 210 8.75 -7.55 21.58
N GLY A 211 9.23 -7.92 20.40
CA GLY A 211 9.85 -9.22 20.13
C GLY A 211 9.36 -9.76 18.79
N GLY A 212 9.71 -11.00 18.47
CA GLY A 212 9.16 -11.65 17.28
C GLY A 212 9.00 -13.15 17.43
N ILE A 213 8.29 -13.73 16.47
CA ILE A 213 7.81 -15.10 16.46
C ILE A 213 8.19 -15.79 15.15
N SER A 214 8.44 -17.09 15.25
CA SER A 214 8.66 -18.00 14.14
C SER A 214 7.92 -19.32 14.41
N PRO A 215 7.56 -20.10 13.37
CA PRO A 215 6.85 -21.37 13.50
C PRO A 215 7.54 -22.40 14.42
N SER A 216 8.87 -22.52 14.32
CA SER A 216 9.66 -23.39 15.19
C SER A 216 10.65 -22.62 16.07
N ARG A 217 10.88 -23.12 17.29
CA ARG A 217 11.92 -22.63 18.22
C ARG A 217 13.27 -23.33 18.00
N ASP A 218 13.23 -24.59 17.57
CA ASP A 218 14.38 -25.43 17.25
C ASP A 218 14.31 -25.79 15.77
N LEU A 219 15.31 -25.38 15.00
CA LEU A 219 15.37 -25.59 13.55
C LEU A 219 15.86 -27.02 13.25
N PRO A 220 15.09 -27.88 12.57
CA PRO A 220 15.64 -29.07 11.95
C PRO A 220 16.70 -28.67 10.89
N PRO A 221 17.73 -29.50 10.65
CA PRO A 221 18.74 -29.23 9.62
C PRO A 221 18.16 -29.18 8.20
N ASP A 222 17.01 -29.80 7.96
CA ASP A 222 16.26 -29.71 6.71
C ASP A 222 15.11 -28.70 6.90
N ARG A 223 15.32 -27.46 6.44
CA ARG A 223 14.31 -26.39 6.53
C ARG A 223 13.08 -26.74 5.69
N ASP A 224 11.92 -26.78 6.34
CA ASP A 224 10.65 -26.75 5.63
C ASP A 224 10.41 -25.32 5.13
N GLU A 225 10.20 -25.14 3.82
CA GLU A 225 9.86 -23.83 3.22
C GLU A 225 8.60 -23.23 3.87
N LEU A 226 7.76 -24.08 4.48
CA LEU A 226 6.55 -23.69 5.20
C LEU A 226 6.80 -22.98 6.53
N ASP A 227 7.99 -23.18 7.13
CA ASP A 227 8.37 -22.58 8.41
C ASP A 227 9.19 -21.29 8.25
N ASP A 228 9.47 -20.87 7.01
CA ASP A 228 10.31 -19.73 6.67
C ASP A 228 9.59 -18.38 6.86
N ILE A 229 9.06 -18.15 8.06
CA ILE A 229 8.28 -16.98 8.44
C ILE A 229 8.84 -16.40 9.73
N TYR A 230 9.05 -15.09 9.76
CA TYR A 230 9.30 -14.36 10.97
C TYR A 230 8.37 -13.16 11.07
N ALA A 231 7.77 -12.95 12.23
CA ALA A 231 6.91 -11.81 12.49
C ALA A 231 7.35 -11.08 13.75
N TRP A 232 7.63 -9.78 13.65
CA TRP A 232 7.82 -8.94 14.83
C TRP A 232 6.49 -8.33 15.28
N HIS A 233 6.29 -8.24 16.59
CA HIS A 233 5.14 -7.58 17.20
C HIS A 233 5.41 -6.08 17.35
N ILE A 234 4.54 -5.25 16.77
CA ILE A 234 4.67 -3.78 16.80
C ILE A 234 4.01 -3.26 18.06
N LYS A 235 4.66 -2.34 18.79
CA LYS A 235 4.20 -1.84 20.09
C LYS A 235 3.02 -0.86 20.04
N GLY A 236 2.33 -0.83 18.91
CA GLY A 236 1.31 0.16 18.60
C GLY A 236 1.94 1.39 17.95
N TYR A 237 1.19 1.94 17.01
CA TYR A 237 1.48 3.19 16.34
C TYR A 237 0.72 4.30 17.09
N PRO A 238 1.34 5.44 17.46
CA PRO A 238 0.60 6.57 17.99
C PRO A 238 -0.31 7.09 16.89
N GLU A 239 -1.63 7.01 17.07
CA GLU A 239 -2.68 7.40 16.11
C GLU A 239 -2.21 8.50 15.14
N SER A 240 -1.80 8.13 13.92
CA SER A 240 -1.85 9.06 12.79
C SER A 240 -3.08 8.70 12.00
N ASP A 241 -4.03 9.62 11.99
CA ASP A 241 -5.22 9.58 11.14
C ASP A 241 -4.91 9.63 9.64
N ASP A 242 -3.64 9.78 9.29
CA ASP A 242 -3.17 9.79 7.91
C ASP A 242 -2.62 8.41 7.49
N GLY A 243 -3.53 7.51 7.11
CA GLY A 243 -3.20 6.48 6.13
C GLY A 243 -3.25 5.02 6.60
N PHE A 244 -3.75 4.17 5.71
CA PHE A 244 -3.63 2.73 5.77
C PHE A 244 -2.12 2.39 5.77
N TRP A 245 -1.52 2.03 6.92
CA TRP A 245 -0.09 1.67 7.02
C TRP A 245 0.13 0.17 7.23
N ALA A 246 -0.95 -0.58 7.48
CA ALA A 246 -0.95 -2.02 7.70
C ALA A 246 -2.14 -2.66 6.97
N TRP A 247 -1.94 -3.87 6.43
CA TRP A 247 -3.02 -4.64 5.81
C TRP A 247 -3.88 -5.37 6.85
N ASN A 248 -5.18 -5.11 6.88
CA ASN A 248 -6.10 -5.90 7.70
C ASN A 248 -6.38 -7.26 7.03
N LEU A 249 -5.70 -8.31 7.48
CA LEU A 249 -5.84 -9.65 6.89
C LEU A 249 -7.16 -10.34 7.22
N GLU A 250 -7.91 -9.90 8.24
CA GLU A 250 -9.24 -10.44 8.53
C GLU A 250 -10.24 -10.12 7.40
N LEU A 251 -10.01 -9.00 6.69
CA LEU A 251 -10.86 -8.53 5.60
C LEU A 251 -10.26 -8.81 4.23
N TRP A 252 -8.93 -8.70 4.11
CA TRP A 252 -8.24 -8.59 2.83
C TRP A 252 -7.23 -9.71 2.59
N SER A 253 -7.53 -10.93 3.04
CA SER A 253 -6.74 -12.12 2.72
C SER A 253 -7.56 -13.25 2.12
N LYS A 254 -6.93 -14.05 1.26
CA LYS A 254 -7.45 -15.31 0.71
C LYS A 254 -6.31 -16.32 0.62
N PRO A 255 -6.57 -17.63 0.81
CA PRO A 255 -5.54 -18.64 0.59
C PRO A 255 -5.14 -18.69 -0.89
N ALA A 256 -3.88 -19.00 -1.17
CA ALA A 256 -3.42 -19.12 -2.54
C ALA A 256 -4.06 -20.31 -3.28
N SER A 257 -4.64 -21.28 -2.56
CA SER A 257 -5.47 -22.33 -3.14
C SER A 257 -6.73 -21.83 -3.86
N ASP A 258 -7.19 -20.61 -3.58
CA ASP A 258 -8.34 -20.00 -4.25
C ASP A 258 -7.96 -19.37 -5.61
N LEU A 259 -6.67 -19.35 -5.96
CA LEU A 259 -6.21 -18.78 -7.21
C LEU A 259 -6.63 -19.64 -8.40
N SER A 260 -7.14 -18.98 -9.44
CA SER A 260 -7.37 -19.60 -10.73
C SER A 260 -6.06 -19.67 -11.54
N PRO A 261 -5.79 -20.73 -12.31
CA PRO A 261 -4.66 -20.76 -13.23
C PRO A 261 -4.68 -19.56 -14.17
N GLY A 262 -3.53 -18.88 -14.31
CA GLY A 262 -3.43 -17.67 -15.12
C GLY A 262 -3.96 -16.39 -14.47
N GLN A 263 -4.48 -16.45 -13.23
CA GLN A 263 -4.93 -15.25 -12.52
C GLN A 263 -3.75 -14.31 -12.28
N GLN A 264 -3.98 -13.01 -12.52
CA GLN A 264 -2.98 -11.98 -12.33
C GLN A 264 -2.57 -11.86 -10.86
N LEU A 265 -1.26 -11.89 -10.65
CA LEU A 265 -0.60 -11.72 -9.36
C LEU A 265 0.27 -10.45 -9.38
N TYR A 266 0.47 -9.90 -8.18
CA TYR A 266 1.27 -8.73 -7.92
C TYR A 266 2.16 -8.99 -6.71
N ALA A 267 3.46 -9.11 -6.93
CA ALA A 267 4.46 -9.35 -5.89
C ALA A 267 5.22 -8.06 -5.60
N ALA A 268 5.23 -7.61 -4.34
CA ALA A 268 5.86 -6.36 -3.96
C ALA A 268 7.06 -6.57 -3.04
N GLY A 269 8.08 -5.73 -3.18
CA GLY A 269 9.28 -5.81 -2.37
C GLY A 269 10.31 -4.74 -2.71
N TYR A 270 11.51 -4.92 -2.16
CA TYR A 270 12.65 -4.02 -2.24
C TYR A 270 13.86 -4.78 -2.75
N PRO A 271 14.03 -4.88 -4.09
CA PRO A 271 15.12 -5.61 -4.69
C PRO A 271 16.48 -4.91 -4.48
N ASP A 272 17.57 -5.63 -4.73
CA ASP A 272 18.91 -5.06 -4.72
C ASP A 272 19.18 -4.28 -6.01
N LEU A 273 19.13 -2.95 -5.91
CA LEU A 273 19.36 -2.02 -7.03
C LEU A 273 20.57 -1.14 -6.73
N ASP A 274 21.24 -0.64 -7.76
CA ASP A 274 22.52 0.10 -7.64
C ASP A 274 22.45 1.29 -6.64
N ASP A 275 21.32 2.01 -6.61
CA ASP A 275 21.12 3.19 -5.75
C ASP A 275 20.47 2.87 -4.39
N ARG A 276 20.42 1.60 -4.00
CA ARG A 276 19.79 1.16 -2.75
C ARG A 276 20.51 1.66 -1.49
N TYR A 277 21.82 1.91 -1.56
CA TYR A 277 22.58 2.42 -0.43
C TYR A 277 23.05 3.85 -0.68
N ASP A 278 22.60 4.77 0.17
CA ASP A 278 23.14 6.12 0.27
C ASP A 278 24.36 6.09 1.20
N TRP A 279 25.54 5.96 0.59
CA TRP A 279 26.81 5.91 1.29
C TRP A 279 27.18 7.22 1.99
N GLU A 280 26.66 8.36 1.54
CA GLU A 280 26.94 9.66 2.13
C GLU A 280 26.15 9.87 3.42
N ASN A 281 24.90 9.41 3.44
CA ASN A 281 24.00 9.54 4.59
C ASN A 281 23.90 8.26 5.44
N PHE A 282 24.60 7.19 5.05
CA PHE A 282 24.59 5.88 5.71
C PHE A 282 23.19 5.26 5.81
N LYS A 283 22.38 5.43 4.76
CA LYS A 283 20.96 5.01 4.71
C LYS A 283 20.71 3.95 3.64
N VAL A 284 19.65 3.18 3.87
CA VAL A 284 19.02 2.37 2.82
C VAL A 284 17.93 3.22 2.17
N ASN A 285 17.97 3.32 0.84
CA ASN A 285 16.93 3.96 0.05
C ASN A 285 15.79 2.99 -0.23
N ASP A 286 14.56 3.46 0.00
CA ASP A 286 13.33 2.69 -0.14
C ASP A 286 12.88 2.61 -1.60
N ILE A 287 13.61 1.86 -2.44
CA ILE A 287 13.25 1.66 -3.85
C ILE A 287 12.34 0.45 -3.98
N ALA A 288 11.02 0.68 -3.88
CA ALA A 288 10.02 -0.36 -3.97
C ALA A 288 9.72 -0.76 -5.43
N LEU A 289 9.51 -2.06 -5.63
CA LEU A 289 9.11 -2.66 -6.90
C LEU A 289 7.82 -3.46 -6.74
N ILE A 290 6.98 -3.42 -7.78
CA ILE A 290 5.85 -4.35 -7.96
C ILE A 290 6.12 -5.17 -9.21
N VAL A 291 6.30 -6.48 -9.05
CA VAL A 291 6.41 -7.42 -10.16
C VAL A 291 5.03 -7.99 -10.46
N THR A 292 4.63 -7.92 -11.73
CA THR A 292 3.38 -8.48 -12.24
C THR A 292 3.64 -9.81 -12.93
N GLY A 293 2.70 -10.73 -12.80
CA GLY A 293 2.81 -12.08 -13.38
C GLY A 293 1.52 -12.87 -13.16
N VAL A 294 1.54 -14.16 -13.45
CA VAL A 294 0.34 -15.01 -13.40
C VAL A 294 0.55 -16.25 -12.52
N ALA A 295 -0.52 -16.71 -11.87
CA ALA A 295 -0.51 -17.96 -11.11
C ALA A 295 -0.23 -19.15 -12.04
N ALA A 296 0.88 -19.84 -11.80
CA ALA A 296 1.41 -20.89 -12.67
C ALA A 296 1.35 -22.31 -12.07
N GLY A 297 0.90 -22.43 -10.81
CA GLY A 297 0.68 -23.70 -10.14
C GLY A 297 1.37 -23.78 -8.78
N ILE A 298 1.60 -25.01 -8.32
CA ILE A 298 2.12 -25.33 -7.00
C ILE A 298 3.48 -26.02 -7.17
N LEU A 299 4.51 -25.52 -6.48
CA LEU A 299 5.84 -26.14 -6.46
C LEU A 299 5.85 -27.37 -5.54
N VAL A 300 5.34 -27.16 -4.33
CA VAL A 300 5.13 -28.15 -3.26
C VAL A 300 3.92 -27.69 -2.45
N ASP A 301 3.22 -28.59 -1.75
CA ASP A 301 2.05 -28.20 -0.96
C ASP A 301 2.36 -27.01 -0.04
N GLY A 302 1.58 -25.93 -0.20
CA GLY A 302 1.77 -24.67 0.51
C GLY A 302 2.72 -23.65 -0.13
N VAL A 303 3.46 -24.01 -1.17
CA VAL A 303 4.34 -23.11 -1.93
C VAL A 303 3.88 -23.04 -3.39
N HIS A 304 3.49 -21.84 -3.82
CA HIS A 304 2.93 -21.56 -5.12
C HIS A 304 3.94 -20.85 -6.02
N VAL A 305 3.69 -20.92 -7.34
CA VAL A 305 4.56 -20.35 -8.37
C VAL A 305 3.82 -19.26 -9.13
N MET A 306 4.48 -18.13 -9.29
CA MET A 306 4.10 -17.03 -10.15
C MET A 306 5.08 -16.98 -11.33
N ASP A 307 4.56 -17.12 -12.55
CA ASP A 307 5.34 -16.85 -13.77
C ASP A 307 5.31 -15.35 -14.05
N ILE A 308 6.48 -14.78 -14.32
CA ILE A 308 6.63 -13.34 -14.54
C ILE A 308 7.18 -13.06 -15.94
N GLU A 309 7.07 -11.81 -16.37
CA GLU A 309 7.78 -11.35 -17.56
C GLU A 309 9.27 -11.16 -17.30
N GLU A 310 10.03 -10.95 -18.36
CA GLU A 310 11.45 -10.59 -18.24
C GLU A 310 11.60 -9.25 -17.53
N VAL A 311 12.48 -9.22 -16.52
CA VAL A 311 12.86 -8.01 -15.79
C VAL A 311 14.33 -7.72 -16.06
N ASP A 312 14.69 -6.44 -16.10
CA ASP A 312 16.05 -5.96 -16.40
C ASP A 312 16.97 -5.90 -15.17
N HIS A 313 16.50 -6.36 -14.01
CA HIS A 313 17.20 -6.35 -12.75
C HIS A 313 17.05 -7.69 -12.01
N ASP A 314 17.91 -7.92 -11.02
CA ASP A 314 17.81 -9.09 -10.15
C ASP A 314 16.64 -8.95 -9.16
N LEU A 315 16.00 -10.06 -8.83
CA LEU A 315 14.93 -10.13 -7.83
C LEU A 315 15.45 -10.47 -6.43
N ASN A 316 16.78 -10.53 -6.25
CA ASN A 316 17.39 -10.62 -4.92
C ASN A 316 16.81 -9.55 -3.99
N LEU A 317 16.59 -9.94 -2.72
CA LEU A 317 15.99 -9.11 -1.66
C LEU A 317 14.47 -8.87 -1.75
N MET A 318 13.78 -9.42 -2.74
CA MET A 318 12.30 -9.46 -2.75
C MET A 318 11.70 -10.40 -1.69
N SER A 319 12.49 -11.35 -1.17
CA SER A 319 12.05 -12.32 -0.16
C SER A 319 11.48 -11.65 1.09
N GLY A 320 10.38 -12.20 1.60
CA GLY A 320 9.58 -11.64 2.69
C GLY A 320 8.55 -10.60 2.27
N GLY A 321 8.54 -10.18 1.01
CA GLY A 321 7.52 -9.27 0.46
C GLY A 321 6.16 -9.95 0.24
N PRO A 322 5.05 -9.19 0.18
CA PRO A 322 3.72 -9.74 0.00
C PRO A 322 3.40 -10.01 -1.48
N VAL A 323 2.51 -10.98 -1.71
CA VAL A 323 1.89 -11.31 -2.99
C VAL A 323 0.39 -11.08 -2.88
N PHE A 324 -0.15 -10.34 -3.85
CA PHE A 324 -1.57 -10.02 -3.96
C PHE A 324 -2.18 -10.58 -5.24
N ALA A 325 -3.49 -10.81 -5.20
CA ALA A 325 -4.30 -11.09 -6.37
C ALA A 325 -5.59 -10.27 -6.32
N LYS A 326 -6.18 -10.01 -7.49
CA LYS A 326 -7.51 -9.39 -7.55
C LYS A 326 -8.61 -10.44 -7.50
N PHE A 327 -9.57 -10.25 -6.61
CA PHE A 327 -10.85 -10.97 -6.58
C PHE A 327 -11.96 -9.92 -6.53
N ASP A 328 -12.94 -10.02 -7.43
CA ASP A 328 -14.07 -9.08 -7.51
C ASP A 328 -13.62 -7.60 -7.48
N ASP A 329 -12.61 -7.28 -8.30
CA ASP A 329 -11.96 -5.96 -8.42
C ASP A 329 -11.26 -5.42 -7.16
N ARG A 330 -11.07 -6.24 -6.13
CA ARG A 330 -10.36 -5.87 -4.90
C ARG A 330 -9.08 -6.68 -4.73
N PHE A 331 -8.05 -6.05 -4.18
CA PHE A 331 -6.79 -6.73 -3.87
C PHE A 331 -6.89 -7.51 -2.57
N TYR A 332 -6.47 -8.76 -2.61
CA TYR A 332 -6.35 -9.64 -1.45
C TYR A 332 -4.91 -10.14 -1.33
N TYR A 333 -4.39 -10.16 -0.11
CA TYR A 333 -3.15 -10.84 0.23
C TYR A 333 -3.32 -12.35 0.07
N VAL A 334 -2.45 -12.96 -0.74
CA VAL A 334 -2.49 -14.40 -1.04
C VAL A 334 -1.24 -15.16 -0.62
N GLY A 335 -0.15 -14.46 -0.31
CA GLY A 335 1.05 -15.13 0.19
C GLY A 335 2.27 -14.24 0.33
N MET A 336 3.39 -14.83 0.74
CA MET A 336 4.65 -14.14 0.99
C MET A 336 5.75 -14.70 0.10
N ILE A 337 6.52 -13.83 -0.55
CA ILE A 337 7.63 -14.20 -1.43
C ILE A 337 8.70 -14.95 -0.62
N LEU A 338 9.07 -16.15 -1.07
CA LEU A 338 10.20 -16.90 -0.52
C LEU A 338 11.47 -16.67 -1.31
N ARG A 339 11.36 -16.62 -2.65
CA ARG A 339 12.48 -16.36 -3.57
C ARG A 339 11.96 -15.94 -4.94
N GLY A 340 12.70 -15.02 -5.58
CA GLY A 340 12.54 -14.68 -6.99
C GLY A 340 13.78 -15.11 -7.78
N ARG A 341 13.58 -15.45 -9.05
CA ARG A 341 14.65 -15.73 -10.01
C ARG A 341 14.30 -15.09 -11.34
N SER A 342 15.01 -14.02 -11.70
CA SER A 342 14.77 -13.27 -12.94
C SER A 342 15.09 -14.11 -14.19
N ASP A 343 16.16 -14.90 -14.15
CA ASP A 343 16.58 -15.81 -15.22
C ASP A 343 15.53 -16.89 -15.52
N ALA A 344 14.97 -17.49 -14.48
CA ALA A 344 13.90 -18.49 -14.58
C ALA A 344 12.52 -17.87 -14.78
N ARG A 345 12.40 -16.54 -14.70
CA ARG A 345 11.15 -15.76 -14.77
C ARG A 345 10.09 -16.30 -13.80
N LYS A 346 10.49 -16.58 -12.57
CA LYS A 346 9.62 -17.18 -11.55
C LYS A 346 9.79 -16.53 -10.19
N ILE A 347 8.67 -16.41 -9.49
CA ILE A 347 8.62 -16.09 -8.06
C ILE A 347 7.91 -17.26 -7.35
N ASN A 348 8.56 -17.80 -6.33
CA ASN A 348 7.95 -18.80 -5.45
C ASN A 348 7.49 -18.10 -4.18
N PHE A 349 6.27 -18.38 -3.75
CA PHE A 349 5.67 -17.74 -2.59
C PHE A 349 4.91 -18.72 -1.70
N LEU A 350 4.98 -18.47 -0.41
CA LEU A 350 4.30 -19.22 0.64
C LEU A 350 2.84 -18.80 0.71
N ASP A 351 1.93 -19.76 0.78
CA ASP A 351 0.50 -19.53 0.93
C ASP A 351 0.17 -18.71 2.18
N SER A 352 -0.72 -17.72 2.05
CA SER A 352 -1.16 -16.85 3.15
C SER A 352 -1.62 -17.62 4.39
N LYS A 353 -2.16 -18.84 4.21
CA LYS A 353 -2.64 -19.68 5.31
C LYS A 353 -1.57 -19.95 6.37
N TYR A 354 -0.30 -20.09 5.99
CA TYR A 354 0.79 -20.38 6.94
C TYR A 354 1.13 -19.15 7.79
N VAL A 355 1.22 -17.98 7.15
CA VAL A 355 1.42 -16.71 7.85
C VAL A 355 0.27 -16.46 8.83
N ILE A 356 -0.97 -16.57 8.37
CA ILE A 356 -2.17 -16.37 9.21
C ILE A 356 -2.20 -17.35 10.39
N ASN A 357 -1.86 -18.63 10.16
CA ASN A 357 -1.82 -19.64 11.21
C ASN A 357 -0.77 -19.32 12.30
N LEU A 358 0.41 -18.85 11.92
CA LEU A 358 1.45 -18.41 12.87
C LEU A 358 0.91 -17.29 13.77
N LEU A 359 0.30 -16.26 13.18
CA LEU A 359 -0.24 -15.10 13.90
C LEU A 359 -1.41 -15.49 14.80
N ALA A 360 -2.31 -16.36 14.31
CA ALA A 360 -3.44 -16.85 15.09
C ALA A 360 -2.99 -17.64 16.33
N LYS A 361 -2.04 -18.57 16.17
CA LYS A 361 -1.47 -19.35 17.29
C LYS A 361 -0.85 -18.44 18.34
N HIS A 362 -0.09 -17.43 17.91
CA HIS A 362 0.50 -16.44 18.81
C HIS A 362 -0.56 -15.68 19.61
N ASN A 363 -1.57 -15.13 18.93
CA ASN A 363 -2.63 -14.35 19.59
C ASN A 363 -3.46 -15.20 20.58
N LEU A 364 -3.71 -16.47 20.26
CA LEU A 364 -4.39 -17.40 21.17
C LEU A 364 -3.55 -17.69 22.42
N ALA A 365 -2.26 -17.96 22.26
CA ALA A 365 -1.36 -18.21 23.39
C ALA A 365 -1.27 -16.99 24.32
N HIS A 366 -1.27 -15.77 23.77
CA HIS A 366 -1.31 -14.54 24.56
C HIS A 366 -2.62 -14.35 25.33
N LYS A 367 -3.79 -14.59 24.70
CA LYS A 367 -5.09 -14.48 25.38
C LYS A 367 -5.23 -15.46 26.56
N ALA A 368 -4.70 -16.67 26.42
CA ALA A 368 -4.69 -17.68 27.48
C ALA A 368 -3.83 -17.27 28.71
N GLN A 369 -2.82 -16.43 28.54
CA GLN A 369 -1.98 -15.93 29.64
C GLN A 369 -2.61 -14.76 30.40
N ILE A 370 -3.58 -14.05 29.81
CA ILE A 370 -4.21 -12.85 30.38
C ILE A 370 -5.50 -13.19 31.16
N THR A 371 -6.08 -14.39 30.95
CA THR A 371 -7.28 -14.83 31.66
C THR A 371 -6.87 -15.75 32.81
N PRO A 372 -6.84 -15.30 34.08
CA PRO A 372 -6.56 -16.20 35.20
C PRO A 372 -7.76 -17.13 35.41
N SER A 373 -7.46 -18.42 35.55
CA SER A 373 -8.39 -19.47 36.00
C SER A 373 -9.00 -19.17 37.35
#